data_AF-A0A398D207-F1
#
_entry.id   AF-A0A398D207-F1
#
_cell.length_a   1.000
_cell.length_b   1.000
_cell.length_c   1.000
_cell.angle_alpha   90.00
_cell.angle_beta   90.00
_cell.angle_gamma   90.00
#
_symmetry.space_group_name_H-M   'P 1'
#
loop_
_entity.id
_entity.type
_entity.pdbx_description
1 polymer ?
#
loop_
_entity_poly.entity_id
_entity_poly.type
_entity_poly.pdbx_seq_one_letter_code
_entity_poly.pdbx_strand_id
1 'polypeptide(L)' 'TLASHVLTSIGCDLKEAKSSIRLSFGYVTTEKDIDYAADVIPNVVKFLRSMA' A
#
# COMPACT_ATOMS: atom_id res chain seq x y z
N THR A 1 5.50 14.25 -2.48
CA THR A 1 4.08 14.29 -2.90
C THR A 1 3.22 14.81 -1.76
N LEU A 2 2.14 15.53 -2.08
CA LEU A 2 1.13 15.95 -1.09
C LEU A 2 0.33 14.73 -0.62
N ALA A 3 -0.13 14.76 0.64
CA ALA A 3 -0.95 13.69 1.20
C ALA A 3 -2.32 13.61 0.49
N SER A 4 -2.92 12.42 0.45
CA SER A 4 -4.24 12.22 -0.13
C SER A 4 -5.29 13.03 0.61
N HIS A 5 -5.97 13.94 -0.07
CA HIS A 5 -7.06 14.74 0.51
C HIS A 5 -8.23 13.86 0.98
N VAL A 6 -8.47 12.71 0.34
CA VAL A 6 -9.49 11.75 0.78
C VAL A 6 -9.10 11.12 2.11
N LEU A 7 -7.86 10.62 2.24
CA LEU A 7 -7.40 9.98 3.47
C LEU A 7 -7.40 10.95 4.65
N THR A 8 -6.96 12.19 4.43
CA THR A 8 -7.02 13.22 5.48
C THR A 8 -8.47 13.61 5.83
N SER A 9 -9.38 13.63 4.86
CA SER A 9 -10.80 13.92 5.13
C SER A 9 -11.53 12.82 5.90
N ILE A 10 -11.08 11.57 5.82
CA ILE A 10 -11.63 10.45 6.61
C ILE A 10 -10.92 10.28 7.97
N GLY A 11 -10.02 11.20 8.33
CA GLY A 11 -9.38 11.23 9.64
C GLY A 11 -8.02 10.53 9.74
N CYS A 12 -7.44 10.03 8.64
CA CYS A 12 -6.06 9.55 8.67
C CYS A 12 -5.09 10.72 8.88
N ASP A 13 -4.09 10.52 9.72
CA ASP A 13 -3.04 11.51 9.89
C ASP A 13 -2.11 11.59 8.66
N LEU A 14 -1.21 12.57 8.64
CA LEU A 14 -0.29 12.75 7.52
C LEU A 14 0.69 11.58 7.33
N LYS A 15 1.05 10.88 8.40
CA LYS A 15 1.97 9.73 8.35
C LYS A 15 1.24 8.56 7.69
N GLU A 16 0.05 8.23 8.18
CA GLU A 16 -0.82 7.19 7.65
C GLU A 16 -1.16 7.43 6.17
N ALA A 17 -1.57 8.67 5.84
CA ALA A 17 -1.91 9.04 4.47
C ALA A 17 -0.72 8.93 3.51
N LYS A 18 0.50 9.22 3.97
CA LYS A 18 1.73 9.09 3.17
C LYS A 18 2.23 7.66 3.05
N SER A 19 1.92 6.79 4.02
CA SER A 19 2.31 5.38 4.01
C SER A 19 1.27 4.44 3.40
N SER A 20 0.17 4.97 2.88
CA SER A 20 -0.92 4.18 2.31
C SER A 20 -0.65 3.79 0.85
N ILE A 21 -1.03 2.56 0.48
CA ILE A 21 -1.01 2.06 -0.90
C ILE A 21 -2.41 1.62 -1.32
N ARG A 22 -2.78 1.83 -2.58
CA ARG A 22 -4.05 1.36 -3.16
C ARG A 22 -3.74 0.35 -4.26
N LEU A 23 -4.21 -0.88 -4.08
CA LEU A 23 -4.19 -1.91 -5.12
C LEU A 23 -5.60 -1.97 -5.73
N SER A 24 -5.70 -1.80 -7.04
CA SER A 24 -6.96 -1.86 -7.78
C SER A 24 -6.89 -3.01 -8.77
N PHE A 25 -7.84 -3.94 -8.67
CA PHE A 25 -7.91 -5.10 -9.54
C PHE A 25 -8.88 -4.85 -10.69
N GLY A 26 -8.69 -5.59 -11.78
CA GLY A 26 -9.49 -5.47 -12.99
C GLY A 26 -9.74 -6.82 -13.64
N TYR A 27 -10.33 -6.80 -14.84
CA TYR A 27 -10.77 -8.00 -15.55
C TYR A 27 -9.65 -9.04 -15.78
N VAL A 28 -8.42 -8.59 -15.97
CA VAL A 28 -7.27 -9.45 -16.26
C VAL A 28 -6.49 -9.87 -15.01
N THR A 29 -6.88 -9.41 -13.82
CA THR A 29 -6.20 -9.81 -12.58
C THR A 29 -6.41 -11.29 -12.33
N THR A 30 -5.31 -12.00 -12.10
CA THR A 30 -5.30 -13.44 -11.85
C THR A 30 -4.96 -13.73 -10.39
N GLU A 31 -5.26 -14.95 -9.94
CA GLU A 31 -4.88 -15.43 -8.60
C GLU A 31 -3.36 -15.34 -8.38
N LYS A 32 -2.56 -15.63 -9.41
CA LYS A 32 -1.09 -15.52 -9.36
C LYS A 32 -0.62 -14.09 -9.06
N ASP A 33 -1.32 -13.08 -9.55
CA ASP A 33 -0.99 -11.69 -9.26
C ASP A 33 -1.23 -11.38 -7.78
N ILE A 34 -2.31 -11.93 -7.20
CA ILE A 34 -2.64 -11.78 -5.78
C ILE A 34 -1.62 -12.52 -4.92
N ASP A 35 -1.31 -13.76 -5.25
CA ASP A 35 -0.32 -14.57 -4.53
C ASP A 35 1.05 -13.89 -4.53
N TYR A 36 1.48 -13.37 -5.68
CA TYR A 36 2.73 -12.64 -5.80
C TYR A 36 2.73 -11.37 -4.95
N ALA A 37 1.64 -10.58 -4.99
CA ALA A 37 1.53 -9.39 -4.16
C ALA A 37 1.54 -9.71 -2.65
N ALA A 38 0.85 -10.78 -2.25
CA ALA A 38 0.76 -11.25 -0.87
C ALA A 38 2.11 -11.77 -0.33
N ASP A 39 2.97 -12.31 -1.19
CA ASP A 39 4.33 -12.72 -0.82
C ASP A 39 5.30 -11.53 -0.77
N VAL A 40 5.32 -10.70 -1.82
CA VAL A 40 6.35 -9.65 -1.98
C VAL A 40 6.12 -8.45 -1.09
N ILE A 41 4.88 -7.94 -0.99
CA ILE A 41 4.61 -6.68 -0.27
C ILE A 41 5.02 -6.77 1.21
N PRO A 42 4.67 -7.82 1.98
CA PRO A 42 5.11 -7.93 3.37
C PRO A 42 6.64 -7.98 3.52
N ASN A 43 7.34 -8.63 2.59
CA ASN A 43 8.80 -8.72 2.62
C ASN A 43 9.45 -7.35 2.36
N VAL A 44 8.94 -6.57 1.41
CA VAL A 44 9.38 -5.19 1.17
C VAL A 44 9.11 -4.31 2.38
N VAL A 45 7.93 -4.42 3.00
CA VAL A 45 7.59 -3.66 4.22
C VAL A 45 8.54 -4.00 5.37
N LYS A 46 8.89 -5.28 5.58
CA LYS A 46 9.86 -5.69 6.60
C LYS A 46 11.24 -5.09 6.33
N PHE A 47 11.70 -5.15 5.09
CA PHE A 47 12.99 -4.57 4.70
C PHE A 47 13.03 -3.06 4.97
N LEU A 48 12.05 -2.29 4.49
CA LEU A 48 11.99 -0.85 4.74
C LEU A 48 11.94 -0.50 6.23
N ARG A 49 11.25 -1.31 7.05
CA ARG A 49 11.22 -1.13 8.51
C ARG A 49 12.56 -1.44 9.19
N SER A 50 13.41 -2.30 8.61
CA SER A 50 14.74 -2.60 9.15
C SER A 50 15.78 -1.53 8.87
N MET A 51 15.51 -0.63 7.92
CA MET A 51 16.40 0.49 7.57
C MET A 51 16.08 1.78 8.33
N ALA A 52 14.96 1.78 9.07
CA ALA A 52 14.45 2.93 9.80
C ALA A 52 14.91 2.94 11.26
#